data_AF-A0A7C3PQX7-F1
#
_entry.id   AF-A0A7C3PQX7-F1
#
_cell.length_a   1.000
_cell.length_b   1.000
_cell.length_c   1.000
_cell.angle_alpha   90.00
_cell.angle_beta   90.00
_cell.angle_gamma   90.00
#
_symmetry.space_group_name_H-M   'P 1'
#
loop_
_entity.id
_entity.type
_entity.pdbx_description
1 polymer ?
#
loop_
_entity_poly.entity_id
_entity_poly.type
_entity_poly.pdbx_seq_one_letter_code
_entity_poly.pdbx_strand_id
1 'polypeptide(L)'
;MKKNITGMLAAALLTGSLTLNAQTPWDFFGDLVPFGGATMGSNNNRPIGFETFGINRMVISNTFATVPGGVAVGSGLPLGFNSQSQFQIHNLGGGLTSMRLTNAVTGNTATSGLIMGINAAGTIGRLGWQTGSSLRLITSSVDRVTILANGFTGVNTTAPANWLEVNSGLACNSGLTFTQLNSGCAPVANPGLGVLAVDNLGNVIYVSSSNLFGDDCSVPFPGSNPLLNSRYVNMNNQNIYFADIASNLGSLYIGTNNNCGPVTSRLDSINDSK
;
A
#
# COMPACT_ATOMS: atom_id res chain seq x y z
N MET A 1 19.34 -44.88 -99.82
CA MET A 1 19.25 -43.94 -98.69
C MET A 1 18.84 -44.70 -97.43
N LYS A 2 19.76 -44.96 -96.50
CA LYS A 2 19.46 -45.34 -95.10
C LYS A 2 20.60 -44.78 -94.26
N LYS A 3 20.32 -43.72 -93.51
CA LYS A 3 21.26 -43.02 -92.63
C LYS A 3 20.78 -43.32 -91.21
N ASN A 4 21.40 -44.29 -90.54
CA ASN A 4 21.18 -44.55 -89.12
C ASN A 4 22.17 -43.69 -88.33
N ILE A 5 21.65 -42.64 -87.71
CA ILE A 5 22.36 -41.78 -86.76
C ILE A 5 22.22 -42.43 -85.38
N THR A 6 23.26 -43.15 -84.95
CA THR A 6 23.42 -43.55 -83.56
C THR A 6 23.91 -42.33 -82.79
N GLY A 7 22.96 -41.44 -82.46
CA GLY A 7 23.20 -40.24 -81.67
C GLY A 7 23.53 -40.61 -80.24
N MET A 8 24.76 -40.32 -79.84
CA MET A 8 25.28 -40.39 -78.48
C MET A 8 24.41 -39.54 -77.56
N LEU A 9 23.79 -40.18 -76.57
CA LEU A 9 23.19 -39.50 -75.42
C LEU A 9 24.34 -39.07 -74.49
N ALA A 10 25.01 -37.97 -74.82
CA ALA A 10 25.96 -37.32 -73.94
C ALA A 10 25.18 -36.72 -72.77
N ALA A 11 25.34 -37.31 -71.58
CA ALA A 11 24.89 -36.71 -70.33
C ALA A 11 25.59 -35.36 -70.18
N ALA A 12 24.84 -34.27 -70.41
CA ALA A 12 25.28 -32.93 -70.11
C ALA A 12 25.41 -32.83 -68.59
N LEU A 13 26.63 -33.03 -68.07
CA LEU A 13 26.99 -32.72 -66.71
C LEU A 13 26.87 -31.20 -66.59
N LEU A 14 25.71 -30.74 -66.11
CA LEU A 14 25.44 -29.33 -65.88
C LEU A 14 26.29 -28.88 -64.69
N THR A 15 27.53 -28.49 -64.96
CA THR A 15 28.42 -27.80 -64.03
C THR A 15 27.95 -26.34 -63.90
N GLY A 16 26.73 -26.16 -63.42
CA GLY A 16 26.28 -24.88 -62.93
C GLY A 16 26.84 -24.69 -61.54
N SER A 17 27.77 -23.74 -61.35
CA SER A 17 28.08 -23.31 -59.98
C SER A 17 26.82 -22.62 -59.44
N LEU A 18 26.19 -23.25 -58.46
CA LEU A 18 25.17 -22.57 -57.67
C LEU A 18 25.89 -21.49 -56.85
N THR A 19 25.93 -20.28 -57.39
CA THR A 19 26.36 -19.10 -56.65
C THR A 19 25.21 -18.72 -55.72
N LEU A 20 25.23 -19.29 -54.51
CA LEU A 20 24.43 -18.77 -53.41
C LEU A 20 25.00 -17.39 -53.06
N ASN A 21 24.50 -16.37 -53.74
CA ASN A 21 24.75 -14.99 -53.37
C ASN A 21 23.94 -14.73 -52.10
N ALA A 22 24.54 -15.03 -50.95
CA ALA A 22 24.00 -14.61 -49.66
C ALA A 22 23.90 -13.08 -49.74
N GLN A 23 22.69 -12.57 -49.95
CA GLN A 23 22.42 -11.14 -49.96
C GLN A 23 22.90 -10.58 -48.63
N THR A 24 24.05 -9.91 -48.70
CA THR A 24 24.81 -9.31 -47.61
C THR A 24 25.22 -10.29 -46.50
N PRO A 25 26.51 -10.37 -46.15
CA PRO A 25 26.90 -10.95 -44.88
C PRO A 25 26.05 -10.27 -43.82
N TRP A 26 25.46 -11.06 -42.93
CA TRP A 26 25.04 -10.54 -41.63
C TRP A 26 26.32 -10.08 -40.94
N ASP A 27 26.78 -8.88 -41.28
CA ASP A 27 27.90 -8.20 -40.67
C ASP A 27 27.42 -7.71 -39.29
N PHE A 28 27.23 -8.70 -38.41
CA PHE A 28 27.03 -8.46 -36.99
C PHE A 28 28.40 -8.12 -36.41
N PHE A 29 28.86 -6.91 -36.74
CA PHE A 29 30.09 -6.28 -36.28
C PHE A 29 31.37 -7.03 -36.68
N GLY A 30 32.10 -6.49 -37.65
CA GLY A 30 33.40 -6.98 -38.13
C GLY A 30 34.50 -7.14 -37.05
N ASP A 31 34.39 -8.17 -36.23
CA ASP A 31 35.47 -8.74 -35.44
C ASP A 31 35.51 -10.25 -35.66
N LEU A 32 36.29 -10.65 -36.67
CA LEU A 32 36.60 -12.04 -37.01
C LEU A 32 37.55 -12.64 -35.95
N VAL A 33 37.05 -12.91 -34.75
CA VAL A 33 37.76 -13.76 -33.79
C VAL A 33 37.15 -15.17 -33.80
N PRO A 34 37.88 -16.18 -34.32
CA PRO A 34 37.39 -17.54 -34.43
C PRO A 34 37.71 -18.32 -33.15
N PHE A 35 37.06 -18.03 -32.02
CA PHE A 35 37.14 -18.88 -30.83
C PHE A 35 35.82 -18.94 -30.06
N GLY A 36 35.56 -20.13 -29.50
CA GLY A 36 34.32 -20.52 -28.86
C GLY A 36 33.86 -19.59 -27.74
N GLY A 37 32.55 -19.35 -27.74
CA GLY A 37 31.87 -18.44 -26.82
C GLY A 37 31.63 -17.09 -27.47
N ALA A 38 30.63 -17.00 -28.35
CA ALA A 38 30.21 -15.72 -28.94
C ALA A 38 29.62 -14.81 -27.86
N THR A 39 30.47 -14.11 -27.13
CA THR A 39 30.05 -12.98 -26.29
C THR A 39 29.64 -11.84 -27.21
N MET A 40 28.33 -11.55 -27.25
CA MET A 40 27.83 -10.28 -27.80
C MET A 40 28.29 -9.16 -26.87
N GLY A 41 29.43 -8.55 -27.18
CA GLY A 41 30.07 -7.53 -26.35
C GLY A 41 30.70 -6.44 -27.19
N SER A 42 30.59 -5.19 -26.73
CA SER A 42 31.31 -4.04 -27.28
C SER A 42 32.43 -3.69 -26.28
N ASN A 43 33.68 -3.88 -26.69
CA ASN A 43 34.87 -3.56 -25.89
C ASN A 43 35.20 -2.05 -25.87
N ASN A 44 34.52 -1.25 -26.68
CA ASN A 44 34.83 0.17 -26.90
C ASN A 44 33.82 1.11 -26.26
N ASN A 45 33.15 0.67 -25.18
CA ASN A 45 32.20 1.52 -24.48
C ASN A 45 30.99 1.96 -25.36
N ARG A 46 30.84 1.37 -26.56
CA ARG A 46 29.72 1.67 -27.46
C ARG A 46 28.47 0.93 -26.98
N PRO A 47 27.29 1.57 -27.00
CA PRO A 47 26.06 0.91 -26.62
C PRO A 47 25.76 -0.30 -27.51
N ILE A 48 25.27 -1.39 -26.92
CA ILE A 48 24.72 -2.53 -27.65
C ILE A 48 23.22 -2.29 -27.80
N GLY A 49 22.81 -1.91 -29.01
CA GLY A 49 21.41 -1.69 -29.37
C GLY A 49 20.76 -2.97 -29.88
N PHE A 50 19.61 -3.31 -29.32
CA PHE A 50 18.71 -4.30 -29.92
C PHE A 50 17.58 -3.52 -30.61
N GLU A 51 17.60 -3.54 -31.93
CA GLU A 51 16.70 -2.74 -32.75
C GLU A 51 15.59 -3.59 -33.35
N THR A 52 14.43 -2.96 -33.51
CA THR A 52 13.35 -3.48 -34.37
C THR A 52 12.88 -2.33 -35.24
N PHE A 53 12.85 -2.51 -36.56
CA PHE A 53 12.44 -1.46 -37.50
C PHE A 53 13.26 -0.16 -37.39
N GLY A 54 14.59 -0.26 -37.16
CA GLY A 54 15.48 0.90 -37.06
C GLY A 54 15.31 1.74 -35.78
N ILE A 55 14.67 1.18 -34.76
CA ILE A 55 14.46 1.83 -33.46
C ILE A 55 15.06 0.97 -32.35
N ASN A 56 15.90 1.58 -31.51
CA ASN A 56 16.44 0.96 -30.30
C ASN A 56 15.32 0.58 -29.31
N ARG A 57 15.24 -0.72 -28.98
CA ARG A 57 14.30 -1.28 -27.99
C ARG A 57 14.95 -1.61 -26.67
N MET A 58 16.21 -2.02 -26.70
CA MET A 58 17.05 -2.24 -25.53
C MET A 58 18.44 -1.68 -25.82
N VAL A 59 19.00 -0.93 -24.87
CA VAL A 59 20.35 -0.39 -24.95
C VAL A 59 21.09 -0.76 -23.68
N ILE A 60 22.18 -1.51 -23.82
CA ILE A 60 23.13 -1.78 -22.74
C ILE A 60 24.34 -0.89 -22.96
N SER A 61 24.72 -0.07 -21.97
CA SER A 61 25.84 0.84 -22.11
C SER A 61 26.53 1.11 -20.77
N ASN A 62 27.83 1.35 -20.86
CA ASN A 62 28.71 1.71 -19.74
C ASN A 62 29.34 3.11 -19.93
N THR A 63 28.96 3.87 -20.96
CA THR A 63 29.49 5.22 -21.24
C THR A 63 28.84 6.34 -20.45
N PHE A 64 27.80 6.07 -19.67
CA PHE A 64 27.04 7.13 -19.01
C PHE A 64 27.68 7.55 -17.68
N ALA A 65 27.97 8.84 -17.56
CA ALA A 65 28.87 9.43 -16.58
C ALA A 65 28.44 9.35 -15.10
N THR A 66 27.24 8.85 -14.79
CA THR A 66 26.71 8.79 -13.43
C THR A 66 26.39 7.37 -12.93
N VAL A 67 26.13 6.39 -13.81
CA VAL A 67 25.90 4.98 -13.42
C VAL A 67 26.44 4.04 -14.52
N PRO A 68 27.63 3.45 -14.36
CA PRO A 68 28.12 2.42 -15.28
C PRO A 68 27.19 1.20 -15.31
N GLY A 69 26.95 0.63 -16.49
CA GLY A 69 26.23 -0.65 -16.66
C GLY A 69 24.70 -0.54 -16.69
N GLY A 70 24.15 0.58 -17.14
CA GLY A 70 22.70 0.76 -17.28
C GLY A 70 22.10 -0.05 -18.43
N VAL A 71 20.91 -0.60 -18.19
CA VAL A 71 20.04 -1.23 -19.20
C VAL A 71 18.79 -0.38 -19.36
N ALA A 72 18.66 0.28 -20.52
CA ALA A 72 17.44 0.96 -20.89
C ALA A 72 16.58 0.05 -21.78
N VAL A 73 15.29 -0.06 -21.48
CA VAL A 73 14.31 -0.77 -22.31
C VAL A 73 13.14 0.16 -22.60
N GLY A 74 12.74 0.31 -23.86
CA GLY A 74 11.68 1.25 -24.20
C GLY A 74 11.35 1.33 -25.68
N SER A 75 10.23 1.97 -26.01
CA SER A 75 9.90 2.31 -27.40
C SER A 75 10.46 3.69 -27.73
N GLY A 76 11.35 3.75 -28.73
CA GLY A 76 11.82 5.01 -29.28
C GLY A 76 13.00 5.65 -28.55
N LEU A 77 13.82 4.89 -27.79
CA LEU A 77 14.97 5.46 -27.07
C LEU A 77 15.80 6.38 -28.00
N PRO A 78 15.88 7.71 -27.75
CA PRO A 78 16.57 8.62 -28.64
C PRO A 78 18.05 8.27 -28.75
N LEU A 79 18.67 8.60 -29.89
CA LEU A 79 20.12 8.60 -29.98
C LEU A 79 20.69 9.53 -28.90
N GLY A 80 21.56 8.99 -28.04
CA GLY A 80 22.10 9.72 -26.88
C GLY A 80 21.25 9.64 -25.61
N PHE A 81 20.28 8.71 -25.52
CA PHE A 81 19.56 8.45 -24.28
C PHE A 81 20.52 8.04 -23.16
N ASN A 82 20.64 8.88 -22.14
CA ASN A 82 21.43 8.62 -20.95
C ASN A 82 20.54 7.97 -19.90
N SER A 83 20.72 6.68 -19.64
CA SER A 83 19.97 6.03 -18.57
C SER A 83 20.36 6.62 -17.22
N GLN A 84 19.37 6.99 -16.41
CA GLN A 84 19.59 7.58 -15.08
C GLN A 84 19.65 6.54 -13.96
N SER A 85 19.46 5.26 -14.28
CA SER A 85 19.43 4.15 -13.33
C SER A 85 20.03 2.89 -13.96
N GLN A 86 20.33 1.88 -13.13
CA GLN A 86 20.84 0.58 -13.63
C GLN A 86 19.83 -0.14 -14.54
N PHE A 87 18.54 0.06 -14.29
CA PHE A 87 17.45 -0.39 -15.16
C PHE A 87 16.44 0.75 -15.31
N GLN A 88 16.17 1.15 -16.55
CA GLN A 88 15.20 2.19 -16.85
C GLN A 88 14.22 1.72 -17.91
N ILE A 89 12.94 1.78 -17.59
CA ILE A 89 11.86 1.65 -18.57
C ILE A 89 11.44 3.05 -18.97
N HIS A 90 11.46 3.36 -20.27
CA HIS A 90 11.13 4.70 -20.77
C HIS A 90 10.15 4.64 -21.95
N ASN A 91 9.17 5.54 -21.94
CA ASN A 91 8.23 5.73 -23.04
C ASN A 91 8.15 7.22 -23.40
N LEU A 92 8.60 7.58 -24.60
CA LEU A 92 8.50 8.95 -25.11
C LEU A 92 7.08 9.38 -25.47
N GLY A 93 6.20 8.43 -25.78
CA GLY A 93 4.90 8.71 -26.38
C GLY A 93 3.83 9.17 -25.40
N GLY A 94 4.19 9.53 -24.15
CA GLY A 94 3.22 9.85 -23.11
C GLY A 94 2.25 8.69 -22.81
N GLY A 95 2.64 7.46 -23.11
CA GLY A 95 1.87 6.27 -22.77
C GLY A 95 2.17 5.81 -21.35
N LEU A 96 1.43 4.80 -20.89
CA LEU A 96 1.78 4.09 -19.66
C LEU A 96 3.24 3.60 -19.73
N THR A 97 4.02 3.92 -18.70
CA THR A 97 5.36 3.36 -18.52
C THR A 97 5.33 2.49 -17.28
N SER A 98 5.40 1.17 -17.43
CA SER A 98 5.33 0.27 -16.29
C SER A 98 6.07 -1.02 -16.50
N MET A 99 6.61 -1.56 -15.40
CA MET A 99 6.92 -2.97 -15.28
C MET A 99 5.63 -3.72 -14.95
N ARG A 100 5.36 -4.79 -15.71
CA ARG A 100 4.24 -5.71 -15.44
C ARG A 100 4.78 -7.12 -15.24
N LEU A 101 4.44 -7.72 -14.10
CA LEU A 101 4.74 -9.11 -13.80
C LEU A 101 3.45 -9.93 -13.93
N THR A 102 3.45 -10.91 -14.82
CA THR A 102 2.30 -11.82 -15.08
C THR A 102 2.79 -13.26 -15.06
N ASN A 103 1.86 -14.20 -14.90
CA ASN A 103 2.11 -15.63 -15.12
C ASN A 103 0.91 -16.26 -15.86
N ALA A 104 1.02 -17.55 -16.18
CA ALA A 104 -0.05 -18.29 -16.88
C ALA A 104 -1.38 -18.33 -16.09
N VAL A 105 -1.34 -18.18 -14.76
CA VAL A 105 -2.51 -18.22 -13.87
C VAL A 105 -3.23 -16.87 -13.81
N THR A 106 -2.49 -15.77 -13.78
CA THR A 106 -3.04 -14.41 -13.68
C THR A 106 -3.47 -13.84 -15.02
N GLY A 107 -3.14 -14.52 -16.12
CA GLY A 107 -3.41 -14.08 -17.48
C GLY A 107 -2.32 -13.16 -18.06
N ASN A 108 -2.39 -12.98 -19.38
CA ASN A 108 -1.50 -12.13 -20.18
C ASN A 108 -2.24 -10.90 -20.78
N THR A 109 -3.43 -10.59 -20.29
CA THR A 109 -4.22 -9.45 -20.81
C THR A 109 -3.66 -8.12 -20.31
N ALA A 110 -4.10 -7.02 -20.92
CA ALA A 110 -3.73 -5.67 -20.51
C ALA A 110 -4.21 -5.28 -19.09
N THR A 111 -5.03 -6.11 -18.45
CA THR A 111 -5.58 -5.93 -17.09
C THR A 111 -5.06 -6.97 -16.10
N SER A 112 -3.99 -7.69 -16.46
CA SER A 112 -3.45 -8.77 -15.63
C SER A 112 -2.14 -8.40 -14.92
N GLY A 113 -1.91 -8.99 -13.75
CA GLY A 113 -0.63 -9.00 -13.03
C GLY A 113 -0.38 -7.85 -12.03
N LEU A 114 0.85 -7.85 -11.48
CA LEU A 114 1.40 -6.77 -10.65
C LEU A 114 1.99 -5.71 -11.55
N ILE A 115 1.67 -4.45 -11.26
CA ILE A 115 2.19 -3.31 -12.01
C ILE A 115 2.87 -2.33 -11.08
N MET A 116 4.06 -1.92 -11.49
CA MET A 116 4.77 -0.77 -10.95
C MET A 116 5.07 0.19 -12.10
N GLY A 117 4.61 1.44 -12.03
CA GLY A 117 4.84 2.39 -13.10
C GLY A 117 4.12 3.73 -12.93
N ILE A 118 4.06 4.49 -14.01
CA ILE A 118 3.40 5.80 -14.09
C ILE A 118 2.32 5.78 -15.17
N ASN A 119 1.23 6.52 -14.95
CA ASN A 119 0.15 6.68 -15.93
C ASN A 119 0.61 7.48 -17.17
N ALA A 120 -0.23 7.51 -18.22
CA ALA A 120 0.03 8.20 -19.48
C ALA A 120 0.34 9.71 -19.31
N ALA A 121 -0.22 10.35 -18.28
CA ALA A 121 0.07 11.75 -17.99
C ALA A 121 1.31 11.97 -17.11
N GLY A 122 1.97 10.91 -16.62
CA GLY A 122 3.07 11.00 -15.66
C GLY A 122 2.70 11.59 -14.31
N THR A 123 1.41 11.85 -14.06
CA THR A 123 0.92 12.53 -12.84
C THR A 123 0.76 11.60 -11.65
N ILE A 124 0.62 10.30 -11.89
CA ILE A 124 0.36 9.31 -10.83
C ILE A 124 1.31 8.13 -11.00
N GLY A 125 2.19 7.94 -10.01
CA GLY A 125 2.89 6.68 -9.78
C GLY A 125 1.94 5.65 -9.17
N ARG A 126 2.01 4.41 -9.63
CA ARG A 126 1.16 3.31 -9.16
C ARG A 126 1.98 2.07 -8.83
N LEU A 127 1.60 1.45 -7.73
CA LEU A 127 1.91 0.07 -7.39
C LEU A 127 0.57 -0.63 -7.16
N GLY A 128 0.24 -1.65 -7.93
CA GLY A 128 -1.08 -2.28 -7.82
C GLY A 128 -1.21 -3.60 -8.54
N TRP A 129 -2.19 -4.37 -8.11
CA TRP A 129 -2.59 -5.65 -8.70
C TRP A 129 -3.89 -5.45 -9.49
N GLN A 130 -3.94 -5.89 -10.74
CA GLN A 130 -5.07 -5.56 -11.64
C GLN A 130 -6.13 -6.66 -11.81
N THR A 131 -5.83 -7.87 -11.36
CA THR A 131 -6.83 -8.94 -11.31
C THR A 131 -7.52 -8.91 -9.96
N GLY A 132 -8.75 -9.43 -9.81
CA GLY A 132 -9.52 -9.39 -8.56
C GLY A 132 -8.92 -10.20 -7.39
N SER A 133 -7.60 -10.23 -7.23
CA SER A 133 -6.88 -10.79 -6.09
C SER A 133 -6.34 -9.68 -5.19
N SER A 134 -5.84 -10.06 -4.02
CA SER A 134 -5.29 -9.13 -3.04
C SER A 134 -3.89 -8.62 -3.44
N LEU A 135 -3.57 -7.37 -3.08
CA LEU A 135 -2.20 -6.88 -2.98
C LEU A 135 -1.71 -7.08 -1.55
N ARG A 136 -0.50 -7.63 -1.37
CA ARG A 136 0.06 -7.93 -0.03
C ARG A 136 1.48 -7.40 0.10
N LEU A 137 1.79 -6.78 1.24
CA LEU A 137 3.14 -6.47 1.68
C LEU A 137 3.55 -7.45 2.76
N ILE A 138 4.59 -8.24 2.50
CA ILE A 138 4.97 -9.40 3.31
C ILE A 138 6.34 -9.13 3.94
N THR A 139 6.48 -9.41 5.23
CA THR A 139 7.80 -9.46 5.89
C THR A 139 7.91 -10.73 6.72
N SER A 140 9.05 -11.43 6.60
CA SER A 140 9.27 -12.72 7.27
C SER A 140 8.16 -13.75 7.01
N SER A 141 7.68 -13.81 5.76
CA SER A 141 6.58 -14.70 5.33
C SER A 141 5.22 -14.43 6.01
N VAL A 142 5.02 -13.23 6.56
CA VAL A 142 3.75 -12.78 7.17
C VAL A 142 3.21 -11.56 6.44
N ASP A 143 1.92 -11.57 6.11
CA ASP A 143 1.22 -10.43 5.53
C ASP A 143 1.13 -9.28 6.56
N ARG A 144 1.83 -8.18 6.30
CA ARG A 144 1.81 -6.97 7.14
C ARG A 144 0.78 -5.96 6.68
N VAL A 145 0.57 -5.85 5.38
CA VAL A 145 -0.50 -5.06 4.79
C VAL A 145 -1.18 -5.91 3.74
N THR A 146 -2.51 -6.00 3.81
CA THR A 146 -3.34 -6.69 2.83
C THR A 146 -4.35 -5.70 2.28
N ILE A 147 -4.47 -5.60 0.97
CA ILE A 147 -5.55 -4.90 0.29
C ILE A 147 -6.33 -5.96 -0.49
N LEU A 148 -7.56 -6.24 -0.09
CA LEU A 148 -8.43 -7.21 -0.74
C LEU A 148 -8.94 -6.69 -2.10
N ALA A 149 -9.50 -7.59 -2.90
CA ALA A 149 -10.07 -7.24 -4.21
C ALA A 149 -11.24 -6.24 -4.14
N ASN A 150 -11.96 -6.20 -3.00
CA ASN A 150 -13.02 -5.23 -2.73
C ASN A 150 -12.50 -3.90 -2.15
N GLY A 151 -11.17 -3.74 -2.02
CA GLY A 151 -10.53 -2.54 -1.50
C GLY A 151 -10.35 -2.50 0.02
N PHE A 152 -10.83 -3.50 0.77
CA PHE A 152 -10.64 -3.54 2.22
C PHE A 152 -9.17 -3.70 2.57
N THR A 153 -8.68 -2.86 3.47
CA THR A 153 -7.27 -2.78 3.84
C THR A 153 -7.06 -3.24 5.27
N GLY A 154 -6.21 -4.24 5.45
CA GLY A 154 -5.81 -4.75 6.75
C GLY A 154 -4.34 -4.45 7.02
N VAL A 155 -4.02 -3.93 8.20
CA VAL A 155 -2.66 -3.88 8.74
C VAL A 155 -2.56 -4.98 9.80
N ASN A 156 -1.70 -5.97 9.53
CA ASN A 156 -1.56 -7.19 10.32
C ASN A 156 -2.88 -8.01 10.41
N THR A 157 -3.74 -7.85 9.40
CA THR A 157 -4.95 -8.66 9.17
C THR A 157 -4.95 -9.16 7.72
N THR A 158 -5.17 -10.45 7.51
CA THR A 158 -5.18 -11.09 6.17
C THR A 158 -6.55 -11.07 5.48
N ALA A 159 -7.63 -10.94 6.25
CA ALA A 159 -9.01 -10.88 5.78
C ALA A 159 -9.76 -9.76 6.50
N PRO A 160 -9.42 -8.47 6.25
CA PRO A 160 -10.12 -7.35 6.87
C PRO A 160 -11.62 -7.42 6.61
N ALA A 161 -12.43 -7.27 7.66
CA ALA A 161 -13.90 -7.25 7.56
C ALA A 161 -14.45 -5.83 7.33
N ASN A 162 -13.62 -4.81 7.57
CA ASN A 162 -13.94 -3.40 7.44
C ASN A 162 -13.04 -2.73 6.39
N TRP A 163 -13.39 -1.51 5.97
CA TRP A 163 -12.60 -0.73 5.02
C TRP A 163 -11.14 -0.56 5.43
N LEU A 164 -10.91 -0.31 6.72
CA LEU A 164 -9.61 -0.29 7.35
C LEU A 164 -9.69 -1.09 8.65
N GLU A 165 -8.81 -2.08 8.79
CA GLU A 165 -8.65 -2.86 10.00
C GLU A 165 -7.18 -2.82 10.42
N VAL A 166 -6.92 -2.50 11.68
CA VAL A 166 -5.56 -2.50 12.25
C VAL A 166 -5.58 -3.45 13.44
N ASN A 167 -4.82 -4.53 13.34
CA ASN A 167 -4.73 -5.53 14.41
C ASN A 167 -3.33 -5.48 15.05
N SER A 168 -3.26 -5.10 16.33
CA SER A 168 -1.99 -5.04 17.07
C SER A 168 -1.34 -6.41 17.30
N GLY A 169 -2.10 -7.50 17.16
CA GLY A 169 -1.72 -8.84 17.57
C GLY A 169 -1.85 -9.08 19.08
N LEU A 170 -2.30 -8.09 19.86
CA LEU A 170 -2.49 -8.17 21.31
C LEU A 170 -3.95 -7.84 21.66
N ALA A 171 -4.54 -8.64 22.56
CA ALA A 171 -5.89 -8.39 23.03
C ALA A 171 -5.99 -7.01 23.73
N CYS A 172 -7.12 -6.33 23.54
CA CYS A 172 -7.42 -5.02 24.13
C CYS A 172 -6.46 -3.89 23.73
N ASN A 173 -5.73 -4.03 22.61
CA ASN A 173 -4.88 -2.98 22.07
C ASN A 173 -5.30 -2.64 20.63
N SER A 174 -5.65 -1.37 20.39
CA SER A 174 -6.11 -0.87 19.08
C SER A 174 -5.04 -0.91 17.99
N GLY A 175 -3.76 -1.04 18.35
CA GLY A 175 -2.64 -0.90 17.42
C GLY A 175 -2.41 0.53 16.93
N LEU A 176 -3.20 1.49 17.42
CA LEU A 176 -3.06 2.92 17.10
C LEU A 176 -2.49 3.65 18.31
N THR A 177 -1.36 4.32 18.12
CA THR A 177 -0.78 5.23 19.10
C THR A 177 -0.61 6.61 18.46
N PHE A 178 -1.30 7.60 19.00
CA PHE A 178 -1.14 8.99 18.57
C PHE A 178 0.04 9.61 19.31
N THR A 179 1.19 9.68 18.64
CA THR A 179 2.39 10.34 19.17
C THR A 179 2.31 11.85 18.98
N GLN A 180 3.11 12.60 19.73
CA GLN A 180 3.19 14.08 19.69
C GLN A 180 1.97 14.81 20.28
N LEU A 181 1.06 14.09 20.95
CA LEU A 181 0.11 14.69 21.89
C LEU A 181 0.81 14.85 23.25
N ASN A 182 1.65 15.88 23.39
CA ASN A 182 2.38 16.16 24.62
C ASN A 182 1.68 17.26 25.45
N SER A 183 2.08 17.44 26.71
CA SER A 183 1.49 18.42 27.62
C SER A 183 1.69 19.88 27.19
N GLY A 184 2.59 20.14 26.22
CA GLY A 184 2.77 21.46 25.62
C GLY A 184 1.75 21.79 24.52
N CYS A 185 0.99 20.81 24.04
CA CYS A 185 -0.12 21.05 23.12
C CYS A 185 -1.31 21.64 23.89
N ALA A 186 -1.81 22.81 23.48
CA ALA A 186 -3.05 23.35 24.03
C ALA A 186 -4.22 22.41 23.66
N PRO A 187 -5.00 21.89 24.63
CA PRO A 187 -6.17 21.09 24.32
C PRO A 187 -7.13 21.90 23.43
N VAL A 188 -7.47 21.36 22.26
CA VAL A 188 -8.48 21.95 21.40
C VAL A 188 -9.84 21.54 21.95
N ALA A 189 -10.66 22.52 22.32
CA ALA A 189 -12.04 22.25 22.70
C ALA A 189 -12.75 21.50 21.57
N ASN A 190 -13.46 20.44 21.90
CA ASN A 190 -14.19 19.64 20.92
C ASN A 190 -15.15 20.55 20.13
N PRO A 191 -14.95 20.74 18.81
CA PRO A 191 -15.78 21.66 18.03
C PRO A 191 -17.16 21.08 17.71
N GLY A 192 -17.38 19.79 17.95
CA GLY A 192 -18.62 19.09 17.63
C GLY A 192 -19.42 18.64 18.84
N LEU A 193 -20.65 18.20 18.57
CA LEU A 193 -21.58 17.64 19.56
C LEU A 193 -21.24 16.20 19.95
N GLY A 194 -19.97 15.77 19.98
CA GLY A 194 -19.65 14.38 20.28
C GLY A 194 -18.19 14.01 20.11
N VAL A 195 -17.80 12.86 20.66
CA VAL A 195 -16.43 12.34 20.61
C VAL A 195 -16.40 10.99 19.90
N LEU A 196 -15.27 10.66 19.30
CA LEU A 196 -15.00 9.28 18.91
C LEU A 196 -14.62 8.50 20.18
N ALA A 197 -15.30 7.39 20.40
CA ALA A 197 -15.02 6.44 21.47
C ALA A 197 -14.86 5.04 20.87
N VAL A 198 -14.67 4.05 21.73
CA VAL A 198 -14.59 2.63 21.37
C VAL A 198 -15.63 1.86 22.17
N ASP A 199 -16.38 0.97 21.52
CA ASP A 199 -17.33 0.08 22.19
C ASP A 199 -16.62 -1.15 22.82
N ASN A 200 -17.40 -2.05 23.44
CA ASN A 200 -16.87 -3.26 24.08
C ASN A 200 -16.35 -4.33 23.08
N LEU A 201 -16.57 -4.14 21.78
CA LEU A 201 -16.03 -4.97 20.70
C LEU A 201 -14.82 -4.31 20.02
N GLY A 202 -14.43 -3.10 20.44
CA GLY A 202 -13.33 -2.34 19.87
C GLY A 202 -13.68 -1.58 18.59
N ASN A 203 -14.97 -1.47 18.24
CA ASN A 203 -15.39 -0.63 17.12
C ASN A 203 -15.28 0.85 17.51
N VAL A 204 -14.78 1.68 16.60
CA VAL A 204 -14.81 3.14 16.77
C VAL A 204 -16.25 3.61 16.57
N ILE A 205 -16.82 4.21 17.61
CA ILE A 205 -18.19 4.73 17.62
C ILE A 205 -18.17 6.24 17.79
N TYR A 206 -19.15 6.91 17.19
CA TYR A 206 -19.43 8.31 17.50
C TYR A 206 -20.38 8.38 18.69
N VAL A 207 -19.93 8.99 19.78
CA VAL A 207 -20.75 9.23 20.97
C VAL A 207 -21.21 10.69 20.92
N SER A 208 -22.49 10.91 20.62
CA SER A 208 -23.06 12.25 20.66
C SER A 208 -23.15 12.74 22.10
N SER A 209 -22.69 13.97 22.34
CA SER A 209 -22.84 14.74 23.57
C SER A 209 -24.29 15.13 23.87
N SER A 210 -25.23 14.78 22.98
CA SER A 210 -26.67 14.94 23.24
C SER A 210 -27.14 14.07 24.40
N ASN A 211 -26.38 13.01 24.73
CA ASN A 211 -26.58 12.22 25.92
C ASN A 211 -25.42 12.57 26.86
N LEU A 212 -25.63 13.60 27.67
CA LEU A 212 -24.75 13.98 28.77
C LEU A 212 -24.26 12.70 29.49
N PHE A 213 -22.96 12.61 29.77
CA PHE A 213 -22.48 11.68 30.79
C PHE A 213 -23.12 12.12 32.11
N GLY A 214 -24.25 11.50 32.43
CA GLY A 214 -25.17 11.88 33.48
C GLY A 214 -26.55 12.13 32.88
N ASP A 215 -27.52 11.27 33.24
CA ASP A 215 -28.94 11.53 33.02
C ASP A 215 -29.25 12.97 33.39
N ASP A 216 -29.60 13.78 32.39
CA ASP A 216 -30.21 15.06 32.64
C ASP A 216 -31.58 14.79 33.24
N CYS A 217 -32.02 15.62 34.18
CA CYS A 217 -33.18 15.40 35.05
C CYS A 217 -34.54 15.43 34.31
N SER A 218 -34.56 15.22 33.00
CA SER A 218 -35.64 15.58 32.09
C SER A 218 -36.18 14.43 31.26
N VAL A 219 -35.62 13.21 31.32
CA VAL A 219 -36.18 12.04 30.60
C VAL A 219 -37.02 11.13 31.51
N PRO A 220 -38.35 11.12 31.36
CA PRO A 220 -39.22 10.20 32.09
C PRO A 220 -39.25 8.84 31.37
N PHE A 221 -38.51 7.85 31.87
CA PHE A 221 -38.71 6.43 31.54
C PHE A 221 -38.76 5.57 32.82
N PRO A 222 -39.46 4.43 32.82
CA PRO A 222 -40.01 3.74 33.98
C PRO A 222 -38.93 2.86 34.63
N GLY A 223 -37.99 3.53 35.27
CA GLY A 223 -36.93 2.97 36.11
C GLY A 223 -36.22 4.08 36.86
N SER A 224 -36.89 5.24 36.98
CA SER A 224 -36.35 6.49 37.45
C SER A 224 -35.81 6.34 38.87
N ASN A 225 -34.58 6.81 39.05
CA ASN A 225 -34.04 7.20 40.34
C ASN A 225 -35.11 8.02 41.11
N PRO A 226 -35.57 7.60 42.30
CA PRO A 226 -36.66 8.27 43.02
C PRO A 226 -36.29 9.67 43.54
N LEU A 227 -35.07 10.15 43.29
CA LEU A 227 -34.56 11.42 43.77
C LEU A 227 -34.42 12.40 42.60
N LEU A 228 -35.39 13.32 42.51
CA LEU A 228 -35.57 14.30 41.44
C LEU A 228 -34.41 15.30 41.25
N ASN A 229 -33.33 15.26 42.03
CA ASN A 229 -32.25 16.26 42.03
C ASN A 229 -30.87 15.70 42.45
N SER A 230 -30.52 14.45 42.12
CA SER A 230 -29.25 13.86 42.55
C SER A 230 -28.48 13.20 41.41
N ARG A 231 -27.18 13.52 41.30
CA ARG A 231 -26.24 12.76 40.47
C ARG A 231 -25.77 11.54 41.29
N TYR A 232 -25.86 10.35 40.71
CA TYR A 232 -25.31 9.13 41.32
C TYR A 232 -23.98 8.79 40.65
N VAL A 233 -22.96 8.49 41.46
CA VAL A 233 -21.77 7.77 41.00
C VAL A 233 -22.01 6.31 41.31
N ASN A 234 -22.15 5.47 40.27
CA ASN A 234 -22.30 4.04 40.47
C ASN A 234 -21.03 3.43 41.05
N MET A 235 -21.08 3.14 42.34
CA MET A 235 -19.95 2.57 43.07
C MET A 235 -19.96 1.04 43.06
N ASN A 236 -20.90 0.36 42.38
CA ASN A 236 -20.96 -1.10 42.29
C ASN A 236 -20.75 -1.81 43.65
N ASN A 237 -21.49 -1.40 44.68
CA ASN A 237 -21.35 -1.91 46.05
C ASN A 237 -20.01 -1.60 46.76
N GLN A 238 -19.17 -0.70 46.22
CA GLN A 238 -17.99 -0.19 46.92
C GLN A 238 -18.42 1.01 47.79
N ASN A 239 -18.23 0.92 49.10
CA ASN A 239 -18.43 2.04 50.00
C ASN A 239 -17.18 2.91 50.00
N ILE A 240 -17.33 4.24 49.83
CA ILE A 240 -16.26 5.18 50.19
C ILE A 240 -16.29 5.31 51.71
N TYR A 241 -15.24 4.80 52.35
CA TYR A 241 -15.05 4.95 53.79
C TYR A 241 -14.22 6.20 54.06
N PHE A 242 -14.81 7.18 54.74
CA PHE A 242 -14.07 8.31 55.28
C PHE A 242 -13.67 7.97 56.70
N ALA A 243 -12.38 7.71 56.94
CA ALA A 243 -11.85 7.65 58.29
C ALA A 243 -11.76 9.07 58.84
N ASP A 244 -12.32 9.28 60.02
CA ASP A 244 -12.38 10.57 60.71
C ASP A 244 -10.98 11.23 60.79
N ILE A 245 -10.82 12.38 60.13
CA ILE A 245 -9.71 13.29 60.44
C ILE A 245 -10.20 14.10 61.62
N ALA A 246 -9.84 13.64 62.81
CA ALA A 246 -10.13 14.27 64.09
C ALA A 246 -9.95 15.79 64.07
N SER A 247 -11.02 16.52 63.74
CA SER A 247 -11.22 17.94 64.03
C SER A 247 -12.65 18.34 63.65
N ASN A 248 -13.36 18.91 64.62
CA ASN A 248 -14.80 19.18 64.62
C ASN A 248 -15.27 20.29 63.66
N LEU A 249 -14.87 20.26 62.38
CA LEU A 249 -15.45 21.09 61.32
C LEU A 249 -16.24 20.21 60.34
N GLY A 250 -17.27 19.56 60.90
CA GLY A 250 -18.04 18.48 60.29
C GLY A 250 -18.97 18.90 59.14
N SER A 251 -18.41 19.17 57.96
CA SER A 251 -19.17 19.06 56.72
C SER A 251 -18.23 18.87 55.53
N LEU A 252 -18.27 17.68 54.93
CA LEU A 252 -17.67 17.40 53.62
C LEU A 252 -18.75 17.61 52.55
N TYR A 253 -18.59 18.64 51.72
CA TYR A 253 -19.49 18.92 50.61
C TYR A 253 -19.09 18.04 49.42
N ILE A 254 -19.94 17.07 49.04
CA ILE A 254 -19.80 16.32 47.79
C ILE A 254 -20.83 16.87 46.80
N GLY A 255 -20.36 17.70 45.86
CA GLY A 255 -21.19 18.30 44.81
C GLY A 255 -20.84 19.77 44.58
N THR A 256 -20.78 20.19 43.33
CA THR A 256 -20.52 21.60 42.99
C THR A 256 -21.79 22.43 43.17
N ASN A 257 -21.56 23.59 43.74
CA ASN A 257 -22.48 24.71 43.95
C ASN A 257 -22.90 25.40 42.64
N ASN A 258 -23.56 24.68 41.71
CA ASN A 258 -24.04 25.30 40.48
C ASN A 258 -25.58 25.24 40.40
N ASN A 259 -26.22 26.33 40.84
CA ASN A 259 -27.54 26.87 40.46
C ASN A 259 -28.81 25.98 40.46
N CYS A 260 -28.80 24.74 40.96
CA CYS A 260 -29.99 23.89 40.99
C CYS A 260 -30.74 23.88 42.35
N GLY A 261 -30.96 25.05 42.96
CA GLY A 261 -31.78 25.19 44.17
C GLY A 261 -31.05 24.81 45.49
N PRO A 262 -31.70 24.99 46.65
CA PRO A 262 -31.08 24.74 47.95
C PRO A 262 -30.64 23.28 48.08
N VAL A 263 -29.45 23.08 48.65
CA VAL A 263 -28.84 21.76 48.88
C VAL A 263 -29.80 20.92 49.74
N THR A 264 -30.41 19.89 49.15
CA THR A 264 -31.44 19.06 49.81
C THR A 264 -30.91 17.72 50.31
N SER A 265 -29.64 17.39 50.06
CA SER A 265 -29.01 16.16 50.53
C SER A 265 -27.84 16.48 51.44
N ARG A 266 -28.09 16.35 52.75
CA ARG A 266 -27.10 16.29 53.82
C ARG A 266 -26.81 14.82 54.08
N LEU A 267 -25.57 14.38 53.89
CA LEU A 267 -25.16 13.06 54.36
C LEU A 267 -24.86 13.18 55.86
N ASP A 268 -25.84 12.83 56.68
CA ASP A 268 -25.64 12.72 58.12
C ASP A 268 -24.97 11.39 58.45
N SER A 269 -23.70 11.47 58.85
CA SER A 269 -23.05 10.37 59.57
C SER A 269 -23.60 10.34 60.99
N ILE A 270 -24.64 9.54 61.22
CA ILE A 270 -25.09 9.23 62.59
C ILE A 270 -24.04 8.31 63.21
N ASN A 271 -23.22 8.87 64.09
CA ASN A 271 -22.32 8.10 64.93
C ASN A 271 -23.15 7.49 66.08
N ASP A 272 -23.74 6.31 65.87
CA ASP A 272 -24.42 5.58 66.94
C ASP A 272 -23.37 4.88 67.81
N SER A 273 -22.70 5.68 68.64
CA SER A 273 -21.91 5.16 69.76
C SER A 273 -22.78 5.18 71.00
N LYS A 274 -23.26 3.99 71.39
CA LYS A 274 -23.69 3.71 72.76
C LYS A 274 -22.49 3.53 73.67
#